data_AF-A0A1A8DBP2-F1
#
_entry.id   AF-A0A1A8DBP2-F1
#
_cell.length_a   1.000
_cell.length_b   1.000
_cell.length_c   1.000
_cell.angle_alpha   90.00
_cell.angle_beta   90.00
_cell.angle_gamma   90.00
#
_symmetry.space_group_name_H-M   'P 1'
#
loop_
_entity.id
_entity.type
_entity.pdbx_description
1 polymer ?
#
loop_
_entity_poly.entity_id
_entity_poly.type
_entity_poly.pdbx_seq_one_letter_code
_entity_poly.pdbx_strand_id
1 'polypeptide(L)'
;LALPSAPLKSHIPSRPPRKAPESEAGGNPQIYTDWANHYLAKSGHKRLIKDLQTDVADGVLLAEIIQVVANEKIDDINGCPK
;
A
#
# COMPACT_ATOMS: atom_id res chain seq x y z
N LEU A 1 -3.58 61.21 27.47
CA LEU A 1 -4.50 60.55 26.52
C LEU A 1 -4.21 59.05 26.55
N ALA A 2 -5.12 58.24 27.08
CA ALA A 2 -4.98 56.79 27.11
C ALA A 2 -5.75 56.18 25.92
N LEU A 3 -5.11 55.31 25.16
CA LEU A 3 -5.75 54.50 24.11
C LEU A 3 -6.33 53.23 24.77
N PRO A 4 -7.55 52.79 24.40
CA PRO A 4 -8.08 51.52 24.90
C PRO A 4 -7.48 50.34 24.13
N SER A 5 -7.01 49.33 24.87
CA SER A 5 -6.55 48.04 24.32
C SER A 5 -7.72 47.24 23.74
N ALA A 6 -7.67 46.94 22.45
CA ALA A 6 -8.62 46.02 21.80
C ALA A 6 -8.05 44.59 21.76
N PRO A 7 -8.81 43.55 22.13
CA PRO A 7 -8.38 42.16 22.00
C PRO A 7 -8.61 41.66 20.56
N LEU A 8 -7.54 41.45 19.80
CA LEU A 8 -7.62 40.75 18.51
C LEU A 8 -7.83 39.26 18.77
N LYS A 9 -9.08 38.82 18.64
CA LYS A 9 -9.50 37.43 18.63
C LYS A 9 -8.80 36.71 17.47
N SER A 10 -7.90 35.79 17.79
CA SER A 10 -7.22 34.91 16.82
C SER A 10 -8.24 33.97 16.19
N HIS A 11 -8.91 34.45 15.15
CA HIS A 11 -9.73 33.62 14.30
C HIS A 11 -8.81 32.79 13.40
N ILE A 12 -8.28 31.68 13.94
CA ILE A 12 -7.66 30.64 13.13
C ILE A 12 -8.79 30.10 12.22
N PRO A 13 -8.71 30.24 10.89
CA PRO A 13 -9.68 29.58 10.04
C PRO A 13 -9.46 28.07 10.20
N SER A 14 -10.48 27.40 10.69
CA SER A 14 -10.59 25.94 10.74
C SER A 14 -10.28 25.41 9.34
N ARG A 15 -9.09 24.83 9.21
CA ARG A 15 -8.67 24.07 8.04
C ARG A 15 -9.81 23.10 7.74
N PRO A 16 -10.35 23.06 6.51
CA PRO A 16 -11.33 22.04 6.17
C PRO A 16 -10.70 20.68 6.46
N PRO A 17 -11.46 19.67 6.93
CA PRO A 17 -10.91 18.33 7.00
C PRO A 17 -10.37 18.03 5.61
N ARG A 18 -9.04 17.78 5.52
CA ARG A 18 -8.47 17.19 4.33
C ARG A 18 -9.30 15.95 4.10
N LYS A 19 -10.18 15.98 3.09
CA LYS A 19 -10.60 14.75 2.46
C LYS A 19 -9.28 14.02 2.20
N ALA A 20 -9.12 12.86 2.83
CA ALA A 20 -8.10 11.92 2.43
C ALA A 20 -8.16 11.84 0.89
N PRO A 21 -7.05 11.57 0.18
CA PRO A 21 -7.20 11.17 -1.20
C PRO A 21 -8.13 9.96 -1.19
N GLU A 22 -9.41 10.21 -1.49
CA GLU A 22 -10.36 9.21 -1.90
C GLU A 22 -9.66 8.58 -3.09
N SER A 23 -9.22 7.34 -2.87
CA SER A 23 -8.30 6.62 -3.73
C SER A 23 -8.81 6.59 -5.16
N GLU A 24 -8.49 7.63 -5.93
CA GLU A 24 -8.42 7.62 -7.39
C GLU A 24 -7.21 6.80 -7.84
N ALA A 25 -6.90 5.71 -7.12
CA ALA A 25 -6.20 4.56 -7.66
C ALA A 25 -7.26 3.72 -8.38
N GLY A 26 -7.92 4.31 -9.39
CA GLY A 26 -8.88 3.66 -10.28
C GLY A 26 -8.23 2.66 -11.24
N GLY A 27 -7.12 2.04 -10.85
CA GLY A 27 -6.61 0.83 -11.47
C GLY A 27 -7.21 -0.33 -10.72
N ASN A 28 -8.07 -1.12 -11.36
CA ASN A 28 -8.68 -2.30 -10.76
C ASN A 28 -7.57 -3.16 -10.13
N PRO A 29 -7.44 -3.24 -8.79
CA PRO A 29 -6.35 -3.98 -8.15
C PRO A 29 -6.37 -5.47 -8.56
N GLN A 30 -7.52 -5.94 -9.04
CA GLN A 30 -7.72 -7.23 -9.69
C GLN A 30 -6.72 -7.53 -10.80
N ILE A 31 -6.28 -6.56 -11.62
CA ILE A 31 -5.33 -6.87 -12.72
C ILE A 31 -3.98 -7.38 -12.19
N TYR A 32 -3.52 -6.80 -11.08
CA TYR A 32 -2.25 -7.17 -10.48
C TYR A 32 -2.39 -8.43 -9.63
N THR A 33 -3.53 -8.61 -8.98
CA THR A 33 -3.88 -9.86 -8.29
C THR A 33 -3.97 -11.04 -9.28
N ASP A 34 -4.66 -10.87 -10.40
CA ASP A 34 -4.84 -11.92 -11.41
C ASP A 34 -3.52 -12.26 -12.11
N TRP A 35 -2.71 -11.24 -12.43
CA TRP A 35 -1.37 -11.43 -12.99
C TRP A 35 -0.48 -12.22 -12.02
N ALA A 36 -0.42 -11.82 -10.74
CA ALA A 36 0.37 -12.53 -9.74
C ALA A 36 -0.11 -13.98 -9.54
N ASN A 37 -1.43 -14.17 -9.42
CA ASN A 37 -2.05 -15.49 -9.26
C ASN A 37 -1.78 -16.41 -10.45
N HIS A 38 -1.73 -15.88 -11.68
CA HIS A 38 -1.36 -16.66 -12.85
C HIS A 38 0.03 -17.32 -12.68
N TYR A 39 1.02 -16.56 -12.22
CA TYR A 39 2.38 -17.08 -11.99
C TYR A 39 2.46 -18.00 -10.78
N LEU A 40 1.78 -17.67 -9.68
CA LEU A 40 1.71 -18.53 -8.48
C LEU A 40 1.06 -19.89 -8.80
N ALA A 41 -0.05 -19.91 -9.53
CA ALA A 41 -0.71 -21.15 -9.95
C ALA A 41 0.15 -21.97 -10.92
N LYS A 42 0.84 -21.30 -11.86
CA LYS A 42 1.74 -21.95 -12.82
C LYS A 42 2.94 -22.63 -12.15
N SER A 43 3.42 -22.08 -11.04
CA SER A 43 4.52 -22.64 -10.24
C SER A 43 4.06 -23.67 -9.20
N GLY A 44 2.75 -23.89 -9.04
CA GLY A 44 2.18 -24.86 -8.10
C GLY A 44 2.07 -24.35 -6.66
N HIS A 45 2.13 -23.04 -6.42
CA HIS A 45 1.93 -22.46 -5.09
C HIS A 45 0.49 -22.70 -4.62
N LYS A 46 0.35 -23.15 -3.38
CA LYS A 46 -0.96 -23.40 -2.74
C LYS A 46 -1.61 -22.12 -2.21
N ARG A 47 -0.80 -21.07 -1.98
CA ARG A 47 -1.25 -19.77 -1.48
C ARG A 47 -1.46 -18.86 -2.69
N LEU A 48 -2.69 -18.36 -2.85
CA LEU A 48 -3.05 -17.36 -3.86
C LEU A 48 -3.35 -16.03 -3.16
N ILE A 49 -3.09 -14.93 -3.86
CA ILE A 49 -3.36 -13.57 -3.38
C ILE A 49 -4.86 -13.30 -3.52
N LYS A 50 -5.47 -12.86 -2.42
CA LYS A 50 -6.85 -12.36 -2.35
C LYS A 50 -6.87 -10.85 -2.25
N ASP A 51 -5.98 -10.30 -1.43
CA ASP A 51 -5.79 -8.87 -1.24
C ASP A 51 -4.32 -8.53 -1.47
N LEU A 52 -4.03 -7.91 -2.61
CA LEU A 52 -2.65 -7.65 -3.01
C LEU A 52 -1.90 -6.77 -2.00
N GLN A 53 -2.55 -5.83 -1.33
CA GLN A 53 -1.90 -4.98 -0.34
C GLN A 53 -1.50 -5.75 0.92
N THR A 54 -2.39 -6.62 1.40
CA THR A 54 -2.20 -7.35 2.66
C THR A 54 -1.35 -8.60 2.48
N ASP A 55 -1.60 -9.37 1.42
CA ASP A 55 -0.95 -10.67 1.21
C ASP A 55 0.53 -10.53 0.85
N VAL A 56 0.96 -9.41 0.27
CA VAL A 56 2.38 -9.16 -0.06
C VAL A 56 3.12 -8.31 0.99
N ALA A 57 2.44 -7.94 2.08
CA ALA A 57 2.96 -7.00 3.06
C ALA A 57 4.22 -7.49 3.78
N ASP A 58 4.32 -8.81 3.97
CA ASP A 58 5.48 -9.47 4.58
C ASP A 58 6.65 -9.67 3.61
N GLY A 59 6.46 -9.37 2.32
CA GLY A 59 7.48 -9.47 1.27
C GLY A 59 7.78 -10.90 0.82
N VAL A 60 7.28 -11.93 1.52
CA VAL A 60 7.50 -13.35 1.18
C VAL A 60 6.81 -13.67 -0.15
N LEU A 61 5.50 -13.40 -0.25
CA LEU A 61 4.74 -13.62 -1.48
C LEU A 61 5.25 -12.75 -2.63
N LEU A 62 5.68 -11.51 -2.34
CA LEU A 62 6.27 -10.64 -3.36
C LEU A 62 7.52 -11.27 -3.96
N ALA A 63 8.42 -11.76 -3.12
CA ALA A 63 9.66 -12.33 -3.58
C ALA A 63 9.46 -13.68 -4.29
N GLU A 64 8.46 -14.48 -3.87
CA GLU A 64 8.01 -15.66 -4.64
C GLU A 64 7.55 -15.28 -6.05
N ILE A 65 6.72 -14.23 -6.20
CA ILE A 65 6.26 -13.76 -7.53
C ILE A 65 7.44 -13.32 -8.40
N ILE A 66 8.36 -12.54 -7.84
CA ILE A 66 9.56 -12.07 -8.56
C ILE A 66 10.39 -13.27 -9.02
N GLN A 67 10.63 -14.26 -8.15
CA GLN A 67 11.36 -15.48 -8.49
C GLN A 67 10.71 -16.26 -9.63
N VAL A 68 9.39 -16.42 -9.60
CA VAL A 68 8.65 -17.15 -10.64
C VAL A 68 8.66 -16.39 -11.97
N VAL A 69 8.61 -15.06 -11.95
CA VAL A 69 8.59 -14.22 -13.16
C VAL A 69 9.98 -14.07 -13.77
N ALA A 70 11.02 -13.92 -12.94
CA ALA A 70 12.40 -13.80 -13.38
C ALA A 70 13.03 -15.14 -13.78
N ASN A 71 12.41 -16.27 -13.39
CA ASN A 71 13.00 -17.62 -13.49
C ASN A 71 14.40 -17.72 -12.87
N GLU A 72 14.68 -16.89 -11.87
CA GLU A 72 15.96 -16.84 -11.16
C GLU A 72 15.71 -17.01 -9.65
N LYS A 73 16.62 -17.69 -8.96
CA LYS A 73 16.54 -17.86 -7.51
C LYS A 73 16.97 -16.57 -6.82
N ILE A 74 16.14 -16.09 -5.90
CA ILE A 74 16.47 -14.97 -5.02
C ILE A 74 17.02 -15.55 -3.72
N ASP A 75 18.33 -15.46 -3.51
CA ASP A 75 19.02 -16.11 -2.38
C ASP A 75 18.83 -15.37 -1.03
N ASP A 76 18.39 -14.11 -1.04
CA ASP A 76 18.31 -13.23 0.15
C ASP A 76 16.88 -12.93 0.64
N ILE A 77 15.96 -13.90 0.59
CA ILE A 77 14.63 -13.71 1.18
C ILE A 77 14.69 -14.08 2.67
N ASN A 78 14.45 -13.10 3.55
CA ASN A 78 14.16 -13.36 4.95
C ASN A 78 12.78 -14.04 5.05
N GLY A 79 12.74 -15.37 4.92
CA GLY A 79 11.50 -16.16 4.95
C GLY A 79 10.72 -16.12 6.28
N CYS A 80 11.23 -15.37 7.27
CA CYS A 80 10.62 -15.16 8.58
C CYS A 80 10.74 -13.68 8.96
N PRO A 81 9.73 -12.83 8.72
CA PRO A 81 9.69 -11.50 9.32
C PRO A 81 9.65 -11.62 10.86
N LYS A 82 10.42 -10.78 11.56
CA LYS A 82 10.40 -10.65 13.03
C LYS A 82 9.21 -9.82 13.50
#